data_AF-A0A6G2VH21-F1
#
_entry.id   AF-A0A6G2VH21-F1
#
_cell.length_a   1.000
_cell.length_b   1.000
_cell.length_c   1.000
_cell.angle_alpha   90.00
_cell.angle_beta   90.00
_cell.angle_gamma   90.00
#
_symmetry.space_group_name_H-M   'P 1'
#
loop_
_entity.id
_entity.type
_entity.pdbx_description
1 polymer ?
#
loop_
_entity_poly.entity_id
_entity_poly.type
_entity_poly.pdbx_seq_one_letter_code
_entity_poly.pdbx_strand_id
1 'polypeptide(L)'
;FWDDSCFCMTYGDGTGNTHALTSLDVAGHEMTHGVTSNTAGLEYSDESGGLNEATSDIFGTAGVEFYANNSNDVGDYLVGEKIDINGDG
;
A
#
# COMPACT_ATOMS: atom_id res chain seq x y z
N PHE A 1 -7.03 2.23 3.01
CA PHE A 1 -6.63 2.18 4.42
C PHE A 1 -6.91 0.81 5.02
N TRP A 2 -6.05 0.39 5.93
CA TRP A 2 -6.17 -0.78 6.79
C TRP A 2 -6.90 -0.45 8.10
N ASP A 3 -7.70 -1.39 8.62
CA ASP A 3 -8.38 -1.27 9.91
C ASP A 3 -8.31 -2.58 10.71
N ASP A 4 -7.62 -2.53 11.86
CA ASP A 4 -7.46 -3.67 12.77
C ASP A 4 -8.79 -4.12 13.42
N SER A 5 -9.80 -3.26 13.50
CA SER A 5 -11.09 -3.58 14.13
C SER A 5 -11.92 -4.56 13.30
N CYS A 6 -11.85 -4.44 11.97
CA CYS A 6 -12.48 -5.36 11.01
C CYS A 6 -11.48 -6.38 10.43
N PHE A 7 -10.19 -6.18 10.66
CA PHE A 7 -9.10 -6.91 10.02
C PHE A 7 -9.20 -6.88 8.49
N CYS A 8 -9.44 -5.69 7.95
CA CYS A 8 -9.82 -5.50 6.56
C CYS A 8 -9.16 -4.27 5.93
N MET A 9 -9.03 -4.32 4.60
CA MET A 9 -8.59 -3.20 3.77
C MET A 9 -9.81 -2.55 3.13
N THR A 10 -9.83 -1.23 3.09
CA THR A 10 -10.87 -0.43 2.42
C THR A 10 -10.24 0.48 1.38
N TYR A 11 -10.80 0.47 0.17
CA TYR A 11 -10.34 1.29 -0.95
C TYR A 11 -11.45 2.24 -1.37
N GLY A 12 -11.09 3.49 -1.65
CA GLY A 12 -11.99 4.44 -2.29
C GLY A 12 -11.96 4.27 -3.82
N ASP A 13 -13.05 4.66 -4.48
CA ASP A 13 -13.15 4.68 -5.94
C ASP A 13 -12.43 5.89 -6.59
N GLY A 14 -11.79 6.73 -5.76
CA GLY A 14 -11.20 7.99 -6.19
C GLY A 14 -12.23 9.07 -6.50
N THR A 15 -11.75 10.28 -6.78
CA THR A 15 -12.66 11.40 -7.08
C THR A 15 -13.39 11.14 -8.40
N GLY A 16 -14.73 11.19 -8.35
CA GLY A 16 -15.57 10.94 -9.52
C GLY A 16 -15.56 9.49 -10.01
N ASN A 17 -15.09 8.54 -9.20
CA ASN A 17 -15.02 7.11 -9.51
C ASN A 17 -14.14 6.79 -10.73
N THR A 18 -13.06 7.54 -10.90
CA THR A 18 -12.19 7.42 -12.09
C THR A 18 -10.87 6.73 -11.81
N HIS A 19 -10.41 6.70 -10.55
CA HIS A 19 -9.12 6.17 -10.15
C HIS A 19 -9.28 5.43 -8.82
N ALA A 20 -9.76 4.18 -8.88
CA ALA A 20 -9.88 3.35 -7.69
C ALA A 20 -8.50 3.07 -7.12
N LEU A 21 -8.35 3.18 -5.79
CA LEU A 21 -7.06 3.04 -5.10
C LEU A 21 -6.65 1.57 -4.94
N THR A 22 -6.71 0.78 -6.02
CA THR A 22 -6.57 -0.68 -6.00
C THR A 22 -5.41 -1.17 -6.87
N SER A 23 -4.28 -0.45 -6.90
CA SER A 23 -3.04 -0.93 -7.52
C SER A 23 -2.37 -2.01 -6.67
N LEU A 24 -1.41 -2.74 -7.26
CA LEU A 24 -0.77 -3.88 -6.61
C LEU A 24 0.04 -3.45 -5.39
N ASP A 25 0.85 -2.40 -5.52
CA ASP A 25 1.60 -1.81 -4.43
C ASP A 25 0.72 -1.23 -3.32
N VAL A 26 -0.37 -0.51 -3.64
CA VAL A 26 -1.30 0.04 -2.66
C VAL A 26 -2.05 -1.08 -1.95
N ALA A 27 -2.44 -2.13 -2.67
CA ALA A 27 -3.02 -3.29 -2.02
C ALA A 27 -2.02 -4.02 -1.11
N GLY A 28 -0.76 -4.13 -1.56
CA GLY A 28 0.35 -4.68 -0.78
C GLY A 28 0.68 -3.85 0.47
N HIS A 29 0.68 -2.53 0.36
CA HIS A 29 0.88 -1.58 1.45
C HIS A 29 -0.19 -1.79 2.52
N GLU A 30 -1.47 -1.78 2.15
CA GLU A 30 -2.56 -1.91 3.11
C GLU A 30 -2.61 -3.30 3.76
N MET A 31 -2.24 -4.35 3.04
CA MET A 31 -2.12 -5.69 3.63
C MET A 31 -0.94 -5.78 4.60
N THR A 32 0.15 -5.05 4.34
CA THR A 32 1.34 -5.06 5.19
C THR A 32 1.08 -4.40 6.54
N HIS A 33 0.20 -3.40 6.62
CA HIS A 33 -0.28 -2.88 7.92
C HIS A 33 -0.82 -3.99 8.83
N GLY A 34 -1.59 -4.93 8.28
CA GLY A 34 -2.08 -6.09 9.02
C GLY A 34 -0.98 -7.08 9.43
N VAL A 35 0.06 -7.23 8.62
CA VAL A 35 1.25 -8.02 9.00
C VAL A 35 1.99 -7.32 10.13
N THR A 36 2.21 -6.02 10.05
CA THR A 36 2.86 -5.21 11.08
C THR A 36 2.08 -5.29 12.40
N SER A 37 0.75 -5.15 12.36
CA SER A 37 -0.10 -5.21 13.56
C SER A 37 -0.06 -6.57 14.26
N ASN A 38 0.13 -7.66 13.52
CA ASN A 38 0.26 -9.03 14.06
C ASN A 38 1.70 -9.46 14.39
N THR A 39 2.70 -8.61 14.13
CA THR A 39 4.11 -8.97 14.33
C THR A 39 4.82 -7.98 15.24
N ALA A 40 5.49 -6.98 14.69
CA ALA A 40 6.25 -5.99 15.45
C ALA A 40 5.34 -5.01 16.22
N GLY A 41 4.09 -4.85 15.79
CA GLY A 41 3.10 -4.00 16.44
C GLY A 41 3.54 -2.53 16.51
N LEU A 42 4.12 -2.01 15.42
CA LEU A 42 4.61 -0.63 15.38
C LEU A 42 3.44 0.35 15.54
N GLU A 43 3.42 1.07 16.66
CA GLU A 43 2.39 2.08 16.93
C GLU A 43 2.42 3.18 15.87
N TYR A 44 1.24 3.60 15.42
CA TYR A 44 1.06 4.59 14.37
C TYR A 44 1.25 6.03 14.88
N SER A 45 2.40 6.30 15.49
CA SER A 45 2.80 7.58 16.05
C SER A 45 4.30 7.80 15.91
N ASP A 46 4.72 9.05 15.73
CA ASP A 46 6.13 9.46 15.72
C ASP A 46 7.00 8.57 14.80
N GLU A 47 8.16 8.13 15.28
CA GLU A 47 9.11 7.32 14.52
C GLU A 47 8.58 5.92 14.23
N SER A 48 7.81 5.31 15.14
CA SER A 48 7.23 3.98 14.91
C SER A 48 6.16 4.03 13.82
N GLY A 49 5.40 5.13 13.72
CA GLY A 49 4.44 5.35 12.64
C GLY A 49 5.14 5.51 11.29
N GLY A 50 6.22 6.29 11.25
CA GLY A 50 7.04 6.41 10.04
C GLY A 50 7.64 5.07 9.59
N LEU A 51 8.11 4.24 10.53
CA LEU A 51 8.61 2.90 10.23
C LEU A 51 7.50 1.93 9.79
N ASN A 52 6.29 2.08 10.33
CA ASN A 52 5.12 1.30 9.94
C ASN A 52 4.78 1.56 8.46
N GLU A 53 4.62 2.84 8.09
CA GLU A 53 4.39 3.27 6.71
C GLU A 53 5.50 2.83 5.76
N ALA A 54 6.76 3.09 6.11
CA ALA A 54 7.89 2.72 5.27
C ALA A 54 8.00 1.21 5.05
N THR A 55 7.64 0.39 6.06
CA THR A 55 7.60 -1.07 5.91
C THR A 55 6.52 -1.48 4.91
N SER A 56 5.34 -0.85 4.98
CA SER A 56 4.24 -1.07 4.06
C SER A 56 4.60 -0.69 2.61
N ASP A 57 5.28 0.44 2.39
CA ASP A 57 5.77 0.84 1.06
C ASP A 57 6.80 -0.13 0.51
N ILE A 58 7.79 -0.54 1.32
CA ILE A 58 8.84 -1.48 0.90
C ILE A 58 8.22 -2.83 0.52
N PHE A 59 7.27 -3.34 1.29
CA PHE A 59 6.64 -4.62 1.00
C PHE A 59 5.70 -4.53 -0.21
N GLY A 60 4.95 -3.44 -0.36
CA GLY A 60 4.10 -3.20 -1.52
C GLY A 60 4.91 -3.16 -2.81
N THR A 61 5.82 -2.19 -2.92
CA THR A 61 6.59 -1.92 -4.15
C THR A 61 7.67 -2.98 -4.37
N ALA A 62 8.65 -3.06 -3.46
CA ALA A 62 9.83 -3.91 -3.60
C ALA A 62 9.56 -5.42 -3.35
N GLY A 63 8.43 -5.75 -2.71
CA GLY A 63 8.01 -7.12 -2.43
C GLY A 63 6.96 -7.62 -3.42
N VAL A 64 5.76 -7.06 -3.35
CA VAL A 64 4.58 -7.57 -4.06
C VAL A 64 4.70 -7.37 -5.57
N GLU A 65 5.10 -6.20 -6.05
CA GLU A 65 5.16 -5.96 -7.50
C GLU A 65 6.27 -6.76 -8.19
N PHE A 66 7.47 -6.77 -7.60
CA PHE A 66 8.57 -7.61 -8.10
C PHE A 66 8.21 -9.09 -8.10
N TYR A 67 7.50 -9.56 -7.06
CA TYR A 67 7.03 -10.94 -7.00
C TYR A 67 5.94 -11.24 -8.04
N ALA A 68 4.99 -10.33 -8.23
CA ALA A 68 3.92 -10.46 -9.21
C ALA A 68 4.47 -10.54 -10.64
N ASN A 69 5.59 -9.86 -10.91
CA ASN A 69 6.28 -9.83 -12.20
C ASN A 69 5.29 -9.57 -13.36
N ASN A 70 4.39 -8.60 -13.14
CA ASN A 70 3.35 -8.23 -14.08
C ASN A 70 3.95 -7.35 -15.18
N SER A 71 3.77 -7.71 -16.46
CA SER A 71 4.32 -6.91 -17.56
C SER A 71 3.63 -5.56 -17.76
N ASN A 72 2.42 -5.38 -17.22
CA ASN A 72 1.68 -4.11 -17.29
C ASN A 72 2.01 -3.18 -16.11
N ASP A 73 2.64 -3.74 -15.08
CA ASP A 73 2.95 -3.10 -13.83
C ASP A 73 4.25 -3.72 -13.29
N VAL A 74 5.34 -3.30 -13.92
CA VAL A 74 6.65 -3.90 -13.70
C VAL A 74 7.16 -3.37 -12.39
N GLY A 75 7.49 -4.28 -11.47
CA GLY A 75 8.00 -3.91 -10.15
C GLY A 75 9.07 -2.83 -10.23
N ASP A 76 8.79 -1.74 -9.53
CA ASP A 76 9.65 -0.59 -9.42
C ASP A 76 9.67 -0.08 -7.97
N TYR A 77 10.14 1.13 -7.75
CA TYR A 77 10.27 1.71 -6.40
C TYR A 77 9.42 2.98 -6.27
N LEU A 78 8.41 3.12 -7.13
CA LEU A 78 7.39 4.16 -7.07
C LEU A 78 6.21 3.61 -6.27
N VAL A 79 5.51 4.50 -5.57
CA VAL A 79 4.33 4.15 -4.78
C VAL A 79 3.14 4.92 -5.37
N GLY A 80 2.09 4.20 -5.75
CA GLY A 80 0.80 4.71 -6.18
C GLY A 80 0.78 5.26 -7.60
N GLU A 81 1.74 4.93 -8.44
CA GLU A 81 1.85 5.45 -9.81
C GLU A 81 0.71 4.96 -10.72
N LYS A 82 0.19 3.73 -10.51
CA LYS A 82 -1.00 3.26 -11.26
C LYS A 82 -2.32 3.92 -10.87
N ILE A 83 -2.39 4.54 -9.69
CA ILE A 83 -3.63 5.19 -9.22
C ILE A 83 -3.63 6.70 -9.46
N ASP A 84 -2.56 7.22 -10.07
CA ASP A 84 -2.42 8.61 -10.48
C ASP A 84 -2.78 9.61 -9.36
N ILE A 85 -2.22 9.38 -8.15
CA ILE A 85 -2.66 10.08 -6.94
C ILE A 85 -2.39 11.60 -7.03
N ASN A 86 -1.42 12.02 -7.86
CA ASN A 86 -1.03 13.41 -8.07
C ASN A 86 -1.30 13.94 -9.49
N GLY A 87 -1.84 13.13 -10.41
CA GLY A 87 -2.12 13.55 -11.78
C GLY A 87 -0.91 13.52 -12.73
N ASP A 88 0.14 12.78 -12.38
CA ASP A 88 1.40 12.66 -13.13
C ASP A 88 1.65 11.29 -13.78
N GLY A 89 0.80 10.28 -13.53
CA GLY A 89 0.83 8.97 -14.21
C GLY A 89 2.22 8.35 -14.37
#